data_AF-A0A8J2TDY5-F1
#
_entry.id   AF-A0A8J2TDY5-F1
#
_cell.length_a   1.000
_cell.length_b   1.000
_cell.length_c   1.000
_cell.angle_alpha   90.00
_cell.angle_beta   90.00
_cell.angle_gamma   90.00
#
_symmetry.space_group_name_H-M   'P 1'
#
loop_
_entity.id
_entity.type
_entity.pdbx_description
1 polymer ?
#
loop_
_entity_poly.entity_id
_entity_poly.type
_entity_poly.pdbx_seq_one_letter_code
_entity_poly.pdbx_strand_id
1 'polypeptide(L)'
;MKLTYRGVSYDYNPPVVETTDGETGGKYRGLDWRFRNLKKPFVLQPTVNLTYRGVAYNKASTVETVFDGKSATSIQEKARLSVFNQEKETRKRHQNVLTRLATDIGL
;
A
#
# COMPACT_ATOMS: atom_id res chain seq x y z
N MET A 1 -7.33 33.94 -13.58
CA MET A 1 -7.59 32.96 -14.66
C MET A 1 -8.57 31.93 -14.12
N LYS A 2 -9.75 31.74 -14.75
CA LYS A 2 -10.73 30.73 -14.32
C LYS A 2 -10.37 29.37 -14.94
N LEU A 3 -10.58 28.28 -14.21
CA LEU A 3 -10.33 26.92 -14.72
C LEU A 3 -11.52 26.49 -15.58
N THR A 4 -11.26 25.86 -16.72
CA THR A 4 -12.31 25.36 -17.63
C THR A 4 -12.25 23.84 -17.74
N TYR A 5 -13.37 23.17 -17.54
CA TYR A 5 -13.50 21.72 -17.77
C TYR A 5 -14.75 21.44 -18.62
N ARG A 6 -14.57 20.70 -19.73
CA ARG A 6 -15.63 20.39 -20.72
C ARG A 6 -16.44 21.62 -21.18
N GLY A 7 -15.77 22.76 -21.39
CA GLY A 7 -16.41 24.00 -21.86
C GLY A 7 -17.16 24.78 -20.77
N VAL A 8 -17.22 24.29 -19.54
CA VAL A 8 -17.78 25.01 -18.39
C VAL A 8 -16.65 25.70 -17.63
N SER A 9 -16.84 26.98 -17.31
CA SER A 9 -15.92 27.75 -16.47
C SER A 9 -16.25 27.51 -15.00
N TYR A 10 -15.23 27.21 -14.20
CA TYR A 10 -15.35 26.96 -12.77
C TYR A 10 -14.67 28.08 -11.99
N ASP A 11 -15.34 28.54 -10.93
CA ASP A 11 -14.74 29.36 -9.90
C ASP A 11 -14.00 28.44 -8.91
N TYR A 12 -12.68 28.39 -9.06
CA TYR A 12 -11.82 27.52 -8.27
C TYR A 12 -11.60 28.13 -6.88
N ASN A 13 -12.33 27.61 -5.89
CA ASN A 13 -12.15 27.95 -4.47
C ASN A 13 -11.71 26.70 -3.70
N PRO A 14 -10.42 26.30 -3.79
CA PRO A 14 -9.94 25.14 -3.07
C PRO A 14 -10.01 25.37 -1.56
N PRO A 15 -10.31 24.35 -0.75
CA PRO A 15 -10.24 24.47 0.69
C PRO A 15 -8.79 24.73 1.10
N VAL A 16 -8.56 25.83 1.83
CA VAL A 16 -7.25 26.15 2.39
C VAL A 16 -7.02 25.28 3.62
N VAL A 17 -5.96 24.48 3.60
CA VAL A 17 -5.58 23.62 4.72
C VAL A 17 -4.49 24.32 5.53
N GLU A 18 -4.86 24.75 6.73
CA GLU A 18 -3.96 25.38 7.68
C GLU A 18 -2.79 24.46 8.04
N THR A 19 -1.58 24.91 7.74
CA THR A 19 -0.34 24.15 7.89
C THR A 19 0.65 24.99 8.69
N THR A 20 1.41 24.35 9.58
CA THR A 20 2.56 24.96 10.26
C THR A 20 3.83 24.59 9.52
N ASP A 21 4.62 25.60 9.16
CA ASP A 21 5.93 25.38 8.57
C ASP A 21 6.89 24.78 9.60
N GLY A 22 7.48 23.64 9.26
CA GLY A 22 8.55 23.04 10.05
C GLY A 22 9.90 23.71 9.81
N GLU A 23 10.88 23.25 10.59
CA GLU A 23 12.28 23.59 10.38
C GLU A 23 12.74 23.11 8.99
N THR A 24 13.68 23.86 8.41
CA THR A 24 14.27 23.49 7.12
C THR A 24 15.13 22.25 7.31
N GLY A 25 14.69 21.11 6.76
CA GLY A 25 15.40 19.84 6.87
C GLY A 25 16.69 19.77 6.04
N GLY A 26 16.95 20.79 5.22
CA GLY A 26 18.16 20.94 4.41
C GLY A 26 17.85 21.53 3.03
N LYS A 27 18.79 21.37 2.10
CA LYS A 27 18.63 21.77 0.69
C LYS A 27 18.70 20.55 -0.23
N TYR A 28 17.73 20.43 -1.14
CA TYR A 28 17.75 19.45 -2.22
C TYR A 28 17.76 20.19 -3.56
N ARG A 29 18.80 19.93 -4.38
CA ARG A 29 19.03 20.62 -5.68
C ARG A 29 18.96 22.14 -5.60
N GLY A 30 19.49 22.71 -4.51
CA GLY A 30 19.49 24.16 -4.28
C GLY A 30 18.19 24.72 -3.71
N LEU A 31 17.13 23.91 -3.56
CA LEU A 31 15.87 24.33 -2.95
C LEU A 31 15.76 23.80 -1.51
N ASP A 32 15.22 24.62 -0.60
CA ASP A 32 14.94 24.19 0.76
C ASP A 32 13.84 23.13 0.78
N TRP A 33 14.10 21.99 1.43
CA TRP A 33 13.06 21.00 1.70
C TRP A 33 12.63 21.13 3.17
N ARG A 34 11.31 21.18 3.37
CA ARG A 34 10.69 21.45 4.68
C ARG A 34 9.53 20.48 4.90
N PHE A 35 9.38 20.02 6.13
CA PHE A 35 8.18 19.31 6.53
C PHE A 35 7.07 20.31 6.85
N ARG A 36 5.86 20.00 6.39
CA ARG A 36 4.66 20.80 6.58
C ARG A 36 3.68 19.97 7.38
N ASN A 37 3.51 20.31 8.65
CA ASN A 37 2.58 19.61 9.54
C ASN A 37 1.23 20.31 9.52
N LEU A 38 0.15 19.53 9.59
CA LEU A 38 -1.19 20.08 9.70
C LEU A 38 -1.34 20.80 11.05
N LYS A 39 -1.89 22.02 11.04
CA LYS A 39 -2.17 22.76 12.27
C LYS A 39 -3.28 22.11 13.08
N LYS A 40 -4.25 21.50 12.40
CA LYS A 40 -5.38 20.82 13.02
C LYS A 40 -4.95 19.42 13.49
N PRO A 41 -5.26 19.02 14.73
CA PRO A 41 -4.99 17.66 15.18
C PRO A 41 -5.76 16.65 14.34
N PHE A 42 -5.12 15.50 14.08
CA PHE A 42 -5.77 14.40 13.39
C PHE A 42 -6.93 13.87 14.22
N VAL A 43 -8.09 13.72 13.59
CA VAL A 43 -9.23 13.03 14.21
C VAL A 43 -9.04 11.54 13.98
N LEU A 44 -8.64 10.84 15.04
CA LEU A 44 -8.56 9.38 15.02
C LEU A 44 -9.96 8.79 14.84
N GLN A 45 -10.05 7.72 14.05
CA GLN A 45 -11.32 7.00 13.92
C GLN A 45 -11.59 6.20 15.20
N PRO A 46 -12.85 6.17 15.67
CA PRO A 46 -13.21 5.39 16.84
C PRO A 46 -13.03 3.89 16.59
N THR A 47 -12.65 3.15 17.64
CA THR A 47 -12.51 1.68 17.63
C THR A 47 -13.84 0.95 17.79
N VAL A 48 -14.95 1.68 17.90
CA VAL A 48 -16.29 1.13 18.07
C VAL A 48 -16.78 0.59 16.73
N ASN A 49 -17.44 -0.57 16.78
CA ASN A 49 -18.15 -1.14 15.63
C ASN A 49 -19.35 -0.26 15.27
N LEU A 50 -19.18 0.65 14.31
CA LEU A 50 -20.27 1.51 13.87
C LEU A 50 -21.19 0.72 12.95
N THR A 51 -22.48 1.03 12.98
CA THR A 51 -23.46 0.48 12.03
C THR A 51 -24.18 1.62 11.33
N TYR A 52 -24.36 1.50 10.03
CA TYR A 52 -25.17 2.42 9.23
C TYR A 52 -26.28 1.64 8.54
N ARG A 53 -27.55 1.96 8.87
CA ARG A 53 -28.74 1.25 8.34
C ARG A 53 -28.67 -0.27 8.51
N GLY A 54 -28.15 -0.74 9.64
CA GLY A 54 -27.99 -2.18 9.92
C GLY A 54 -26.77 -2.84 9.29
N VAL A 55 -25.98 -2.13 8.47
CA VAL A 55 -24.72 -2.64 7.89
C VAL A 55 -23.55 -2.17 8.75
N ALA A 56 -22.67 -3.11 9.12
CA ALA A 56 -21.44 -2.77 9.83
C ALA A 56 -20.54 -1.87 8.99
N TYR A 57 -20.05 -0.80 9.59
CA TYR A 57 -19.18 0.20 8.99
C TYR A 57 -17.95 0.34 9.88
N ASN A 58 -16.89 -0.39 9.53
CA ASN A 58 -15.58 -0.25 10.15
C ASN A 58 -14.61 0.26 9.08
N LYS A 59 -14.19 1.52 9.21
CA LYS A 59 -13.15 2.15 8.35
C LYS A 59 -11.75 2.05 8.93
N ALA A 60 -11.62 1.59 10.19
CA ALA A 60 -10.36 1.06 10.63
C ALA A 60 -10.08 -0.11 9.68
N SER A 61 -9.13 0.08 8.77
CA SER A 61 -8.40 -1.06 8.22
C SER A 61 -7.90 -1.78 9.45
N THR A 62 -8.59 -2.84 9.83
CA THR A 62 -8.03 -3.85 10.68
C THR A 62 -6.80 -4.29 9.90
N VAL A 63 -5.65 -3.68 10.20
CA VAL A 63 -4.43 -4.45 10.22
C VAL A 63 -4.72 -5.41 11.34
N GLU A 64 -5.46 -6.47 11.01
CA GLU A 64 -5.32 -7.71 11.71
C GLU A 64 -3.84 -8.00 11.53
N THR A 65 -3.04 -7.58 12.51
CA THR A 65 -2.01 -8.49 12.98
C THR A 65 -2.81 -9.72 13.35
N VAL A 66 -3.04 -10.58 12.37
CA VAL A 66 -3.44 -11.95 12.57
C VAL A 66 -2.28 -12.47 13.39
N PHE A 67 -2.38 -12.35 14.71
CA PHE A 67 -1.69 -13.25 15.64
C PHE A 67 -2.40 -14.58 15.47
N ASP A 68 -2.27 -15.12 14.25
CA ASP A 68 -2.48 -16.51 13.98
C ASP A 68 -1.50 -17.19 14.95
N GLY A 69 -2.03 -18.01 15.85
CA GLY A 69 -1.24 -18.81 16.80
C GLY A 69 -0.34 -19.83 16.11
N LYS A 70 0.15 -19.54 14.91
CA LYS A 70 1.30 -20.16 14.28
C LYS A 70 2.49 -19.69 15.08
N SER A 71 2.99 -20.60 15.93
CA SER A 71 4.30 -20.52 16.53
C SER A 71 5.26 -19.83 15.57
N ALA A 72 6.05 -18.89 16.07
CA ALA A 72 7.14 -18.32 15.29
C ALA A 72 8.01 -19.50 14.82
N THR A 73 7.78 -19.99 13.59
CA THR A 73 8.55 -21.06 13.00
C THR A 73 9.98 -20.61 13.11
N SER A 74 10.82 -21.42 13.77
CA SER A 74 12.22 -21.10 14.00
C SER A 74 12.83 -20.59 12.70
N ILE A 75 13.75 -19.62 12.76
CA ILE A 75 14.40 -19.06 11.56
C ILE A 75 14.89 -20.17 10.61
N GLN A 76 15.31 -21.31 11.19
CA GLN A 76 15.70 -22.53 10.48
C GLN A 76 14.57 -23.17 9.66
N GLU A 77 13.35 -23.19 10.19
CA GLU A 77 12.17 -23.73 9.52
C GLU A 77 11.71 -22.83 8.37
N LYS A 78 11.79 -21.50 8.55
CA LYS A 78 11.56 -20.55 7.45
C LYS A 78 12.57 -20.72 6.32
N ALA A 79 13.84 -20.92 6.66
CA ALA A 79 14.89 -21.19 5.67
C ALA A 79 14.62 -22.49 4.89
N ARG A 80 14.25 -23.58 5.58
CA ARG A 80 13.86 -24.85 4.94
C ARG A 80 12.69 -24.68 3.98
N LEU A 81 11.63 -23.98 4.40
CA LEU A 81 10.47 -23.69 3.56
C LEU A 81 10.84 -22.86 2.33
N SER A 82 11.74 -21.88 2.48
CA SER A 82 12.20 -21.05 1.36
C SER A 82 12.94 -21.87 0.31
N VAL A 83 13.85 -22.76 0.73
CA VAL A 83 14.59 -23.66 -0.19
C VAL A 83 13.62 -24.60 -0.89
N PHE A 84 12.69 -25.22 -0.16
CA PHE A 84 11.68 -26.11 -0.74
C PHE A 84 10.80 -25.41 -1.77
N ASN A 85 10.32 -24.19 -1.46
CA ASN A 85 9.52 -23.41 -2.38
C ASN A 85 10.33 -23.01 -3.63
N GLN A 86 11.59 -22.66 -3.46
CA GLN A 86 12.47 -22.33 -4.57
C GLN A 86 12.67 -23.54 -5.51
N GLU A 87 12.94 -24.73 -4.97
CA GLU A 87 13.06 -25.96 -5.76
C GLU A 87 11.76 -26.33 -6.49
N LYS A 88 10.62 -26.14 -5.84
CA LYS A 88 9.31 -26.35 -6.47
C LYS A 88 9.12 -25.43 -7.67
N GLU A 89 9.47 -24.15 -7.52
CA GLU A 89 9.36 -23.16 -8.59
C GLU A 89 10.37 -23.43 -9.72
N THR A 90 11.61 -23.83 -9.43
CA THR A 90 12.57 -24.19 -10.49
C THR A 90 12.11 -25.41 -11.26
N ARG A 91 11.60 -26.45 -10.58
CA ARG A 91 11.03 -27.64 -11.24
C ARG A 91 9.85 -27.26 -12.14
N LYS A 92 8.94 -26.43 -11.64
CA LYS A 92 7.79 -25.94 -12.42
C LYS A 92 8.24 -25.15 -13.66
N ARG A 93 9.25 -24.29 -13.53
CA ARG A 93 9.83 -23.57 -14.67
C ARG A 93 10.42 -24.52 -15.70
N HIS A 94 11.20 -25.52 -15.27
CA HIS A 94 11.76 -26.52 -16.17
C HIS A 94 10.67 -27.29 -16.92
N GLN A 95 9.61 -27.73 -16.21
CA GLN A 95 8.48 -28.39 -16.84
C GLN A 95 7.76 -27.49 -17.84
N ASN A 96 7.58 -26.20 -17.51
CA ASN A 96 6.98 -25.22 -18.43
C ASN A 96 7.84 -24.98 -19.68
N VAL A 97 9.17 -25.01 -19.56
CA VAL A 97 10.07 -24.91 -20.72
C VAL A 97 9.97 -26.16 -21.59
N LEU A 98 10.01 -27.35 -20.98
CA LEU A 98 9.89 -28.62 -21.72
C LEU A 98 8.56 -28.73 -22.46
N THR A 99 7.46 -28.33 -21.82
CA THR A 99 6.13 -28.33 -22.44
C THR A 99 6.04 -27.35 -23.61
N ARG A 100 6.62 -26.14 -23.49
CA ARG A 100 6.72 -25.19 -24.61
C ARG A 100 7.55 -25.73 -25.77
N LEU A 101 8.70 -26.36 -25.47
CA LEU A 101 9.53 -26.97 -26.51
C LEU A 101 8.79 -28.12 -27.20
N ALA A 102 8.05 -28.94 -26.45
CA ALA A 102 7.21 -30.00 -27.02
C ALA A 102 6.15 -29.43 -27.97
N THR A 103 5.48 -28.34 -27.59
CA THR A 103 4.53 -27.68 -28.49
C THR A 103 5.19 -27.08 -29.73
N ASP A 104 6.41 -26.53 -29.61
CA ASP A 104 7.14 -25.96 -30.75
C ASP A 104 7.57 -27.02 -31.78
N ILE A 105 7.86 -28.25 -31.33
CA ILE A 105 8.17 -29.40 -32.20
C ILE A 105 6.93 -30.20 -32.62
N GLY A 106 5.73 -29.77 -32.22
CA GLY A 106 4.47 -30.39 -32.62
C GLY A 106 4.16 -31.72 -31.94
N LEU A 107 4.73 -31.98 -30.75
CA LEU A 107 4.39 -33.11 -29.87
C LEU A 107 3.28 -32.73 -28.88
#